data_AF-A0A7S2HTI8-F1
#
_entry.id   AF-A0A7S2HTI8-F1
#
_cell.length_a   1.000
_cell.length_b   1.000
_cell.length_c   1.000
_cell.angle_alpha   90.00
_cell.angle_beta   90.00
_cell.angle_gamma   90.00
#
_symmetry.space_group_name_H-M   'P 1'
#
loop_
_entity.id
_entity.type
_entity.pdbx_description
1 polymer ?
#
loop_
_entity_poly.entity_id
_entity_poly.type
_entity_poly.pdbx_seq_one_letter_code
_entity_poly.pdbx_strand_id
1 'polypeptide(L)'
;MDQIESTDRSPDMFKCGLCKCIAQEPRITVCCQKVWCGACLDHWLEGSETCPQCQSLAVNGDGSTGGCGEQRVKKLDQNSQGVHAMLWRVYGNMRVRCPHKGCSWIGDMLSYESHCRDCAQGLAASAS
;
A
#
# COMPACT_ATOMS: atom_id res chain seq x y z
N MET A 1 5.11 -13.78 9.93
CA MET A 1 4.00 -12.86 10.30
C MET A 1 3.16 -12.76 9.05
N ASP A 2 2.20 -13.66 8.94
CA ASP A 2 1.54 -13.97 7.68
C ASP A 2 0.09 -13.49 7.78
N GLN A 3 -0.12 -12.26 7.32
CA GLN A 3 -1.36 -11.49 7.52
C GLN A 3 -2.47 -11.83 6.52
N ILE A 4 -2.26 -12.73 5.55
CA ILE A 4 -3.21 -12.96 4.44
C ILE A 4 -3.92 -14.31 4.57
N GLU A 5 -5.25 -14.30 4.39
CA GLU A 5 -6.08 -15.49 4.18
C GLU A 5 -6.44 -15.57 2.69
N SER A 6 -5.87 -16.56 2.00
CA SER A 6 -5.79 -16.64 0.54
C SER A 6 -7.13 -16.61 -0.21
N THR A 7 -7.17 -15.79 -1.27
CA THR A 7 -7.87 -16.11 -2.53
C THR A 7 -6.94 -15.75 -3.70
N ASP A 8 -6.21 -16.76 -4.20
CA ASP A 8 -5.63 -16.95 -5.55
C ASP A 8 -4.94 -15.82 -6.36
N ARG A 9 -4.55 -14.67 -5.79
CA ARG A 9 -3.60 -13.75 -6.46
C ARG A 9 -2.62 -13.18 -5.44
N SER A 10 -1.33 -13.44 -5.64
CA SER A 10 -0.27 -13.21 -4.65
C SER A 10 -0.38 -11.82 -4.00
N PRO A 11 -0.68 -11.74 -2.69
CA PRO A 11 -0.70 -10.48 -1.94
C PRO A 11 0.66 -9.78 -1.94
N ASP A 12 1.70 -10.49 -2.37
CA ASP A 12 3.05 -9.98 -2.61
C ASP A 12 3.10 -8.75 -3.51
N MET A 13 2.17 -8.59 -4.45
CA MET A 13 2.14 -7.38 -5.29
C MET A 13 1.83 -6.10 -4.51
N PHE A 14 1.22 -6.22 -3.33
CA PHE A 14 0.90 -5.12 -2.43
C PHE A 14 1.87 -5.02 -1.23
N LYS A 15 2.91 -5.85 -1.18
CA LYS A 15 3.93 -5.73 -0.15
C LYS A 15 4.78 -4.48 -0.40
N CYS A 16 4.91 -3.65 0.63
CA CYS A 16 5.78 -2.49 0.61
C CYS A 16 7.24 -2.94 0.47
N GLY A 17 7.97 -2.35 -0.49
CA GLY A 17 9.37 -2.66 -0.71
C GLY A 17 10.29 -2.27 0.45
N LEU A 18 9.88 -1.35 1.34
CA LEU A 18 10.65 -0.87 2.49
C LEU A 18 10.38 -1.71 3.75
N CYS A 19 9.14 -1.76 4.23
CA CYS A 19 8.81 -2.46 5.48
C CYS A 19 8.48 -3.95 5.30
N LYS A 20 8.33 -4.42 4.05
CA LYS A 20 7.98 -5.81 3.69
C LYS A 20 6.61 -6.29 4.17
N CYS A 21 5.82 -5.45 4.83
CA CYS A 21 4.42 -5.69 5.17
C CYS A 21 3.48 -5.33 4.01
N ILE A 22 2.20 -5.71 4.10
CA ILE A 22 1.17 -5.19 3.19
C ILE A 22 1.09 -3.67 3.32
N ALA A 23 1.10 -2.99 2.18
CA ALA A 23 1.14 -1.54 2.14
C ALA A 23 -0.13 -0.92 2.74
N GLN A 24 0.05 -0.05 3.73
CA GLN A 24 -1.00 0.81 4.27
C GLN A 24 -0.98 2.15 3.53
N GLU A 25 -2.16 2.66 3.17
CA GLU A 25 -2.33 3.82 2.28
C GLU A 25 -1.41 3.74 1.04
N PRO A 26 -1.60 2.71 0.20
CA PRO A 26 -0.63 2.33 -0.81
C PRO A 26 -0.35 3.45 -1.81
N ARG A 27 0.94 3.69 -2.06
CA ARG A 27 1.43 4.59 -3.11
C ARG A 27 2.18 3.79 -4.16
N ILE A 28 2.05 4.20 -5.42
CA ILE A 28 2.69 3.55 -6.57
C ILE A 28 3.70 4.50 -7.19
N THR A 29 4.95 4.06 -7.29
CA THR A 29 5.97 4.79 -8.06
C THR A 29 5.76 4.52 -9.55
N VAL A 30 5.52 5.57 -10.33
CA VAL A 30 5.17 5.46 -11.76
C VAL A 30 6.32 4.89 -12.60
N CYS A 31 7.56 5.15 -12.21
CA CYS A 31 8.77 4.72 -12.93
C CYS A 31 8.94 3.19 -13.00
N CYS A 32 8.51 2.45 -11.98
CA CYS A 32 8.70 0.99 -11.89
C CYS A 32 7.45 0.24 -11.42
N GLN A 33 6.31 0.95 -11.28
CA GLN A 33 5.02 0.44 -10.83
C GLN A 33 5.13 -0.37 -9.52
N LYS A 34 5.96 0.08 -8.58
CA LYS A 34 6.12 -0.58 -7.27
C LYS A 34 5.23 0.06 -6.21
N VAL A 35 4.70 -0.78 -5.33
CA VAL A 35 3.82 -0.41 -4.23
C VAL A 35 4.63 -0.17 -2.95
N TRP A 36 4.27 0.88 -2.23
CA TRP A 36 4.88 1.30 -0.96
C TRP A 36 3.78 1.71 0.01
N CYS A 37 4.03 1.61 1.31
CA CYS A 37 3.19 2.32 2.27
C CYS A 37 3.33 3.83 2.05
N GLY A 38 2.26 4.57 2.32
CA GLY A 38 2.28 6.03 2.27
C GLY A 38 3.40 6.61 3.13
N ALA A 39 3.37 6.32 4.43
CA ALA A 39 4.36 6.80 5.38
C ALA A 39 5.80 6.34 5.08
N CYS A 40 5.99 5.09 4.63
CA CYS A 40 7.33 4.58 4.31
C CYS A 40 7.95 5.32 3.12
N LEU A 41 7.16 5.56 2.07
CA LEU A 41 7.65 6.28 0.90
C LEU A 41 7.87 7.77 1.21
N ASP A 42 6.95 8.39 1.96
CA ASP A 42 7.08 9.78 2.37
C ASP A 42 8.37 9.98 3.17
N HIS A 43 8.65 9.11 4.15
CA HIS A 43 9.88 9.17 4.95
C HIS A 43 11.17 8.99 4.12
N TRP A 44 11.15 8.11 3.12
CA TRP A 44 12.27 7.98 2.21
C TRP A 44 12.50 9.26 1.39
N LEU A 45 11.42 9.85 0.90
CA LEU A 45 11.47 11.04 0.06
C LEU A 45 11.89 12.31 0.83
N GLU A 46 11.77 12.33 2.16
CA GLU A 46 12.35 13.37 3.01
C GLU A 46 13.89 13.42 2.92
N GLY A 47 14.54 12.27 2.71
CA GLY A 47 16.00 12.14 2.65
C GLY A 47 16.57 11.88 1.25
N SER A 48 15.72 11.53 0.28
CA SER A 48 16.16 11.21 -1.08
C SER A 48 15.08 11.51 -2.10
N GLU A 49 15.41 12.30 -3.12
CA GLU A 49 14.53 12.57 -4.25
C GLU A 49 14.51 11.43 -5.28
N THR A 50 14.76 10.18 -4.90
CA THR A 50 14.85 9.04 -5.82
C THR A 50 13.92 7.89 -5.43
N CYS A 51 13.50 7.12 -6.43
CA CYS A 51 12.73 5.90 -6.18
C CYS A 51 13.59 4.87 -5.41
N PRO A 52 13.10 4.31 -4.29
CA PRO A 52 13.88 3.33 -3.52
C PRO A 52 14.21 2.04 -4.29
N GLN A 53 13.46 1.72 -5.35
CA GLN A 53 13.67 0.50 -6.13
C GLN A 53 14.67 0.67 -7.28
N CYS A 54 14.53 1.73 -8.06
CA CYS A 54 15.28 1.90 -9.32
C CYS A 54 16.20 3.13 -9.31
N GLN A 55 16.24 3.87 -8.19
CA GLN A 55 17.06 5.07 -7.98
C GLN A 55 16.84 6.18 -9.02
N SER A 56 15.83 6.04 -9.89
CA SER A 56 15.42 7.11 -10.79
C SER A 56 14.88 8.28 -9.98
N LEU A 57 15.28 9.50 -10.34
CA LEU A 57 14.85 10.74 -9.71
C LEU A 57 13.32 10.81 -9.59
N ALA A 58 12.79 10.66 -8.38
CA ALA A 58 11.41 10.92 -8.04
C ALA A 58 11.04 12.40 -8.19
N VAL A 59 12.04 13.31 -8.19
CA VAL A 59 11.87 14.76 -8.34
C VAL A 59 12.78 15.27 -9.47
N ASN A 60 12.17 15.95 -10.45
CA ASN A 60 12.75 16.71 -11.57
C ASN A 60 14.04 16.18 -12.22
N GLY A 61 13.89 15.49 -13.35
CA GLY A 61 14.96 15.26 -14.33
C GLY A 61 14.75 16.13 -15.57
N ASP A 62 15.79 16.86 -15.92
CA ASP A 62 16.03 17.67 -17.11
C ASP A 62 15.81 16.93 -18.45
N GLY A 63 14.55 16.79 -18.85
CA GLY A 63 14.13 16.84 -20.26
C GLY A 63 14.66 15.78 -21.25
N SER A 64 15.48 14.80 -20.85
CA SER A 64 16.05 13.80 -21.76
C SER A 64 15.70 12.38 -21.33
N THR A 65 14.43 12.02 -21.55
CA THR A 65 13.88 10.70 -21.93
C THR A 65 12.41 10.63 -21.50
N GLY A 66 11.48 10.64 -22.47
CA GLY A 66 10.10 10.19 -22.31
C GLY A 66 9.30 10.77 -21.13
N GLY A 67 8.69 11.93 -21.34
CA GLY A 67 7.89 12.64 -20.35
C GLY A 67 6.80 11.79 -19.68
N CYS A 68 6.87 11.71 -18.36
CA CYS A 68 5.71 11.58 -17.49
C CYS A 68 5.80 12.76 -16.52
N GLY A 69 4.76 13.60 -16.51
CA GLY A 69 4.72 14.87 -15.78
C GLY A 69 4.89 14.76 -14.26
N GLU A 70 4.69 15.90 -13.61
CA GLU A 70 5.02 16.30 -12.22
C GLU A 70 4.55 15.38 -11.07
N GLN A 71 3.95 14.22 -11.35
CA GLN A 71 3.47 13.27 -10.34
C GLN A 71 4.01 11.86 -10.61
N ARG A 72 5.28 11.62 -10.26
CA ARG A 72 5.91 10.29 -10.37
C ARG A 72 5.48 9.32 -9.27
N VAL A 73 4.64 9.76 -8.32
CA VAL A 73 4.00 8.92 -7.30
C VAL A 73 2.49 9.09 -7.40
N LYS A 74 1.76 7.99 -7.53
CA LYS A 74 0.28 7.96 -7.54
C LYS A 74 -0.24 7.31 -6.27
N LYS A 75 -1.28 7.89 -5.67
CA LYS A 75 -2.03 7.22 -4.61
C LYS A 75 -2.88 6.12 -5.24
N LEU A 76 -2.92 4.96 -4.59
CA LEU A 76 -3.84 3.90 -4.92
C LEU A 76 -5.01 4.00 -3.94
N ASP A 77 -6.05 4.73 -4.34
CA ASP A 77 -7.25 4.98 -3.55
C ASP A 77 -8.53 4.86 -4.39
N GLN A 78 -9.68 5.12 -3.78
CA GLN A 78 -11.02 5.05 -4.40
C GLN A 78 -11.21 5.93 -5.64
N ASN A 79 -10.39 6.97 -5.82
CA ASN A 79 -10.42 7.87 -6.96
C ASN A 79 -9.48 7.45 -8.09
N SER A 80 -8.72 6.35 -7.91
CA SER A 80 -7.84 5.79 -8.93
C SER A 80 -8.61 5.49 -10.23
N GLN A 81 -7.97 5.72 -11.38
CA GLN A 81 -8.56 5.54 -12.70
C GLN A 81 -7.87 4.42 -13.50
N GLY A 82 -8.54 3.90 -14.53
CA GLY A 82 -7.98 2.91 -15.45
C GLY A 82 -7.50 1.64 -14.73
N VAL A 83 -6.27 1.19 -15.04
CA VAL A 83 -5.68 -0.01 -14.43
C VAL A 83 -5.50 0.12 -12.91
N HIS A 84 -5.27 1.34 -12.41
CA HIS A 84 -5.14 1.57 -10.96
C HIS A 84 -6.49 1.47 -10.25
N ALA A 85 -7.61 1.77 -10.91
CA ALA A 85 -8.95 1.52 -10.35
C ALA A 85 -9.19 0.01 -10.12
N MET A 86 -8.77 -0.82 -11.08
CA MET A 86 -8.85 -2.28 -10.94
C MET A 86 -7.92 -2.78 -9.84
N LEU A 87 -6.71 -2.23 -9.77
CA LEU A 87 -5.74 -2.57 -8.73
C LEU A 87 -6.25 -2.21 -7.33
N TRP A 88 -6.93 -1.06 -7.17
CA TRP A 88 -7.58 -0.66 -5.92
C TRP A 88 -8.68 -1.65 -5.50
N ARG A 89 -9.48 -2.14 -6.46
CA ARG A 89 -10.49 -3.18 -6.17
C ARG A 89 -9.85 -4.47 -5.68
N VAL A 90 -8.75 -4.90 -6.30
CA VAL A 90 -8.02 -6.08 -5.84
C VAL A 90 -7.45 -5.85 -4.44
N TYR A 91 -6.81 -4.70 -4.22
CA TYR A 91 -6.26 -4.30 -2.92
C TYR A 91 -7.33 -4.35 -1.84
N GLY A 92 -8.46 -3.67 -2.06
CA GLY A 92 -9.53 -3.55 -1.09
C GLY A 92 -10.16 -4.89 -0.73
N ASN A 93 -10.32 -5.81 -1.68
CA ASN A 93 -10.91 -7.13 -1.43
C ASN A 93 -9.95 -8.15 -0.79
N MET A 94 -8.68 -7.82 -0.57
CA MET A 94 -7.76 -8.72 0.12
C MET A 94 -8.23 -8.97 1.55
N ARG A 95 -8.28 -10.25 1.95
CA ARG A 95 -8.61 -10.62 3.32
C ARG A 95 -7.38 -10.61 4.20
N VAL A 96 -7.46 -9.86 5.29
CA VAL A 96 -6.36 -9.68 6.24
C VAL A 96 -6.80 -9.98 7.67
N ARG A 97 -5.86 -10.51 8.46
CA ARG A 97 -6.08 -10.79 9.90
C ARG A 97 -5.58 -9.63 10.76
N CYS A 98 -6.31 -9.35 11.84
CA CYS A 98 -5.84 -8.42 12.87
C CYS A 98 -4.57 -8.97 13.54
N PRO A 99 -3.50 -8.16 13.74
CA PRO A 99 -2.29 -8.60 14.42
C PRO A 99 -2.43 -8.65 15.95
N HIS A 100 -3.52 -8.15 16.53
CA HIS A 100 -3.70 -8.10 17.98
C HIS A 100 -3.93 -9.50 18.56
N LYS A 101 -3.21 -9.86 19.63
CA LYS A 101 -3.34 -11.18 20.25
C LYS A 101 -4.76 -11.39 20.79
N GLY A 102 -5.36 -12.54 20.46
CA GLY A 102 -6.72 -12.89 20.89
C GLY A 102 -7.83 -12.27 20.03
N CYS A 103 -7.50 -11.42 19.05
CA CYS A 103 -8.46 -10.96 18.07
C CYS A 103 -8.64 -12.01 16.95
N SER A 104 -9.88 -12.43 16.70
CA SER A 104 -10.25 -13.36 15.63
C SER A 104 -10.69 -12.67 14.34
N TRP A 105 -10.60 -11.34 14.27
CA TRP A 105 -11.13 -10.58 13.14
C TRP A 105 -10.36 -10.87 11.85
N ILE A 106 -11.13 -11.14 10.79
CA ILE A 106 -10.64 -11.31 9.42
C ILE A 106 -11.58 -10.54 8.50
N GLY A 107 -11.11 -9.44 7.94
CA GLY A 107 -11.90 -8.60 7.04
C GLY A 107 -11.12 -8.14 5.83
N ASP A 108 -11.73 -7.25 5.06
CA ASP A 108 -11.13 -6.66 3.87
C ASP A 108 -10.10 -5.58 4.23
N MET A 109 -9.22 -5.25 3.28
CA MET A 109 -8.12 -4.31 3.53
C MET A 109 -8.61 -2.87 3.79
N LEU A 110 -9.78 -2.48 3.28
CA LEU A 110 -10.33 -1.14 3.49
C LEU A 110 -10.89 -0.98 4.89
N SER A 111 -11.42 -2.06 5.47
CA SER A 111 -11.89 -2.11 6.85
C SER A 111 -10.77 -2.32 7.89
N TYR A 112 -9.60 -2.79 7.45
CA TYR A 112 -8.48 -3.18 8.32
C TYR A 112 -8.00 -2.08 9.26
N GLU A 113 -7.74 -0.87 8.74
CA GLU A 113 -7.19 0.22 9.57
C GLU A 113 -8.18 0.66 10.66
N SER A 114 -9.46 0.79 10.31
CA SER A 114 -10.51 1.10 11.29
C SER A 114 -10.59 0.03 12.37
N HIS A 115 -10.63 -1.24 11.95
CA HIS A 115 -10.65 -2.35 12.90
C HIS A 115 -9.44 -2.34 13.83
N CYS A 116 -8.22 -2.20 13.31
CA CYS A 116 -7.01 -2.21 14.12
C CYS A 116 -6.98 -1.06 15.14
N ARG A 117 -7.46 0.14 14.76
CA ARG A 117 -7.59 1.29 15.66
C ARG A 117 -8.57 1.01 16.80
N ASP A 118 -9.71 0.39 16.51
CA ASP A 118 -10.73 0.07 17.51
C ASP A 118 -10.31 -1.11 18.40
N CYS A 119 -9.66 -2.12 17.80
CA CYS A 119 -9.15 -3.29 18.49
C CYS A 119 -8.02 -2.93 19.48
N ALA A 120 -7.12 -2.01 19.09
CA ALA A 120 -6.09 -1.50 19.99
C ALA A 120 -6.65 -0.79 21.23
N GLN A 121 -7.88 -0.29 21.15
CA GLN A 121 -8.59 0.37 22.25
C GLN A 121 -9.53 -0.58 23.03
N GLY A 122 -9.60 -1.86 22.64
CA GLY A 122 -10.52 -2.83 23.24
C GLY A 122 -11.99 -2.62 22.83
N LEU A 123 -12.25 -1.84 21.79
CA LEU A 123 -13.59 -1.46 21.34
C LEU A 123 -14.10 -2.34 20.18
N ALA A 124 -13.21 -3.07 19.50
CA ALA A 124 -13.61 -3.94 18.40
C ALA A 124 -14.22 -5.26 18.93
N ALA A 125 -15.45 -5.56 18.51
CA ALA A 125 -16.07 -6.86 18.76
C ALA A 125 -15.26 -7.98 18.07
N SER A 126 -14.98 -9.05 18.80
CA SER A 126 -14.54 -10.32 18.23
C SER A 126 -15.65 -10.81 17.30
N ALA A 127 -15.38 -10.89 16.00
CA ALA A 127 -16.31 -11.54 15.07
C ALA A 127 -16.49 -13.00 15.55
N SER A 128 -17.73 -13.33 15.90
CA SER A 128 -18.18 -14.65 16.34
C SER A 128 -18.30 -15.61 15.16
#